data_AF-A0A7J5YHS2-F1
#
_entry.id   AF-A0A7J5YHS2-F1
#
_cell.length_a   1.000
_cell.length_b   1.000
_cell.length_c   1.000
_cell.angle_alpha   90.00
_cell.angle_beta   90.00
_cell.angle_gamma   90.00
#
_symmetry.space_group_name_H-M   'P 1'
#
loop_
_entity.id
_entity.type
_entity.pdbx_description
1 polymer ?
#
loop_
_entity_poly.entity_id
_entity_poly.type
_entity_poly.pdbx_seq_one_letter_code
_entity_poly.pdbx_strand_id
1 'polypeptide(L)'
;MSVLAEKQELHLSQTPNSMSLMQSSTWSQPETQGKNLPARHGHIVAAVGLKIYIHGGMAGDKFHNDMYTLDTRSMKWEKVQTKGDIPPGVAAHSTVVLGKNIYIFGGTADGASNSMYRFNTEKCRWIFMKFEGDMPPNRLDHSMCVLPWKVCGRGMEMGGGQQPHSLRDNKPGLCIWRNGHPGVIHNDCVVTVVT
;
A
#
# COMPACT_ATOMS: atom_id res chain seq x y z
N MET A 1 -3.16 -3.19 -48.79
CA MET A 1 -1.88 -3.68 -48.26
C MET A 1 -2.12 -4.17 -46.84
N SER A 2 -2.26 -5.49 -46.69
CA SER A 2 -2.20 -6.16 -45.39
C SER A 2 -0.74 -6.39 -45.03
N VAL A 3 -0.41 -6.29 -43.74
CA VAL A 3 0.79 -6.92 -43.19
C VAL A 3 0.33 -7.69 -41.96
N LEU A 4 0.28 -9.01 -42.10
CA LEU A 4 0.13 -9.96 -41.01
C LEU A 4 1.49 -10.09 -40.32
N ALA A 5 1.52 -9.98 -39.00
CA ALA A 5 2.65 -10.41 -38.19
C ALA A 5 2.23 -11.68 -37.43
N GLU A 6 2.73 -12.81 -37.91
CA GLU A 6 2.56 -14.14 -37.31
C GLU A 6 3.48 -14.22 -36.08
N LYS A 7 2.92 -14.55 -34.90
CA LYS A 7 3.72 -14.84 -33.71
C LYS A 7 3.91 -16.34 -33.58
N GLN A 8 5.16 -16.76 -33.66
CA GLN A 8 5.64 -18.12 -33.48
C GLN A 8 5.78 -18.37 -31.97
N GLU A 9 4.98 -19.27 -31.39
CA GLU A 9 5.14 -19.72 -30.00
C GLU A 9 6.19 -20.86 -29.93
N LEU A 10 7.19 -20.67 -29.07
CA LEU A 10 8.22 -21.66 -28.77
C LEU A 10 7.65 -22.73 -27.83
N HIS A 11 7.74 -23.99 -28.26
CA HIS A 11 7.30 -25.15 -27.51
C HIS A 11 8.36 -25.54 -26.46
N LEU A 12 8.06 -25.37 -25.18
CA LEU A 12 8.84 -25.97 -24.08
C LEU A 12 8.07 -27.15 -23.50
N SER A 13 8.69 -28.33 -23.58
CA SER A 13 8.18 -29.61 -23.09
C SER A 13 7.88 -29.57 -21.59
N GLN A 14 6.63 -29.88 -21.20
CA GLN A 14 6.20 -29.97 -19.81
C GLN A 14 6.35 -31.40 -19.27
N THR A 15 7.01 -31.55 -18.12
CA THR A 15 6.97 -32.77 -17.30
C THR A 15 5.72 -32.76 -16.40
N PRO A 16 5.03 -33.90 -16.19
CA PRO A 16 3.78 -33.95 -15.43
C PRO A 16 4.07 -34.12 -13.94
N ASN A 17 3.91 -33.05 -13.14
CA ASN A 17 3.50 -33.08 -11.71
C ASN A 17 3.55 -31.69 -11.07
N SER A 18 2.82 -30.74 -11.64
CA SER A 18 2.44 -29.51 -10.96
C SER A 18 1.02 -29.18 -11.38
N MET A 19 0.10 -29.06 -10.43
CA MET A 19 -1.21 -28.44 -10.69
C MET A 19 -0.93 -26.99 -11.10
N SER A 20 -0.73 -26.76 -12.40
CA SER A 20 -0.59 -25.42 -12.94
C SER A 20 -1.91 -24.71 -12.73
N LEU A 21 -1.92 -23.68 -11.88
CA LEU A 21 -3.01 -22.71 -11.83
C LEU A 21 -3.15 -22.17 -13.27
N MET A 22 -4.26 -22.51 -13.95
CA MET A 22 -4.51 -21.99 -15.28
C MET A 22 -4.65 -20.47 -15.17
N GLN A 23 -3.64 -19.75 -15.65
CA GLN A 23 -3.66 -18.30 -15.66
C GLN A 23 -4.56 -17.86 -16.82
N SER A 24 -5.81 -17.56 -16.51
CA SER A 24 -6.75 -17.02 -17.50
C SER A 24 -6.54 -15.51 -17.64
N SER A 25 -6.52 -15.01 -18.88
CA SER A 25 -6.55 -13.57 -19.19
C SER A 25 -7.98 -13.07 -19.41
N THR A 26 -8.91 -13.50 -18.54
CA THR A 26 -10.32 -13.10 -18.61
C THR A 26 -10.73 -12.32 -17.39
N TRP A 27 -11.58 -11.30 -17.60
CA TRP A 27 -12.27 -10.62 -16.53
C TRP A 27 -13.48 -11.44 -16.10
N SER A 28 -13.69 -11.54 -14.79
CA SER A 28 -14.90 -12.10 -14.21
C SER A 28 -15.32 -11.27 -13.01
N GLN A 29 -16.63 -11.21 -12.76
CA GLN A 29 -17.18 -10.58 -11.58
C GLN A 29 -17.65 -11.69 -10.63
N PRO A 30 -16.91 -11.95 -9.54
CA PRO A 30 -17.36 -12.93 -8.58
C PRO A 30 -18.59 -12.41 -7.83
N GLU A 31 -19.51 -13.31 -7.50
CA GLU A 31 -20.61 -12.99 -6.59
C GLU A 31 -20.07 -12.66 -5.21
N THR A 32 -20.60 -11.59 -4.61
CA THR A 32 -20.23 -11.17 -3.26
C THR A 32 -21.47 -11.04 -2.39
N GLN A 33 -21.29 -11.24 -1.10
CA GLN A 33 -22.36 -11.21 -0.11
C GLN A 33 -22.03 -10.23 1.02
N GLY A 34 -23.02 -9.97 1.88
CA GLY A 34 -22.84 -9.15 3.07
C GLY A 34 -23.06 -7.65 2.81
N LYS A 35 -22.39 -6.81 3.60
CA LYS A 35 -22.65 -5.37 3.61
C LYS A 35 -21.81 -4.67 2.54
N ASN A 36 -22.40 -4.53 1.36
CA ASN A 36 -21.77 -3.82 0.26
C ASN A 36 -21.42 -2.37 0.61
N LEU A 37 -20.28 -1.93 0.09
CA LEU A 37 -19.83 -0.55 0.14
C LEU A 37 -20.70 0.30 -0.80
N PRO A 38 -21.11 1.51 -0.40
CA PRO A 38 -21.61 2.52 -1.33
C PRO A 38 -20.58 2.85 -2.41
N ALA A 39 -21.06 3.08 -3.63
CA ALA A 39 -20.25 3.57 -4.75
C ALA A 39 -19.52 4.86 -4.36
N ARG A 40 -18.23 4.94 -4.70
CA ARG A 40 -17.32 6.03 -4.31
C ARG A 40 -16.07 6.04 -5.19
N HIS A 41 -15.38 7.17 -5.28
CA HIS A 41 -14.07 7.27 -5.93
C HIS A 41 -13.01 7.83 -4.98
N GLY A 42 -11.73 7.76 -5.37
CA GLY A 42 -10.61 8.26 -4.54
C GLY A 42 -10.40 7.51 -3.22
N HIS A 43 -10.96 6.31 -3.08
CA HIS A 43 -10.71 5.41 -1.96
C HIS A 43 -9.39 4.67 -2.17
N ILE A 44 -8.79 4.17 -1.10
CA ILE A 44 -7.68 3.22 -1.21
C ILE A 44 -8.19 1.79 -1.18
N VAL A 45 -7.38 0.89 -1.72
CA VAL A 45 -7.56 -0.57 -1.62
C VAL A 45 -6.25 -1.16 -1.14
N ALA A 46 -6.31 -2.02 -0.11
CA ALA A 46 -5.14 -2.67 0.46
C ALA A 46 -5.41 -4.17 0.68
N ALA A 47 -4.48 -5.04 0.27
CA ALA A 47 -4.54 -6.46 0.54
C ALA A 47 -3.70 -6.81 1.77
N VAL A 48 -4.29 -7.47 2.77
CA VAL A 48 -3.58 -7.99 3.95
C VAL A 48 -3.99 -9.44 4.17
N GLY A 49 -3.08 -10.38 3.87
CA GLY A 49 -3.41 -11.80 3.84
C GLY A 49 -4.48 -12.11 2.78
N LEU A 50 -5.54 -12.82 3.18
CA LEU A 50 -6.68 -13.18 2.33
C LEU A 50 -7.85 -12.18 2.45
N LYS A 51 -7.55 -10.94 2.84
CA LYS A 51 -8.54 -9.89 2.99
C LYS A 51 -8.17 -8.66 2.18
N ILE A 52 -9.15 -8.13 1.48
CA ILE A 52 -9.09 -6.80 0.86
C ILE A 52 -9.70 -5.81 1.84
N TYR A 53 -9.08 -4.64 1.98
CA TYR A 53 -9.55 -3.52 2.80
C TYR A 53 -9.75 -2.30 1.92
N ILE A 54 -10.85 -1.58 2.16
CA ILE A 54 -11.16 -0.31 1.49
C ILE A 54 -11.36 0.75 2.56
N HIS A 55 -10.70 1.89 2.39
CA HIS A 55 -10.83 3.05 3.28
C HIS A 55 -11.10 4.32 2.48
N GLY A 56 -11.97 5.14 3.04
CA GLY A 56 -12.24 6.49 2.57
C GLY A 56 -12.90 6.54 1.19
N GLY A 57 -12.52 7.55 0.41
CA GLY A 57 -13.15 7.95 -0.83
C GLY A 57 -14.31 8.93 -0.62
N MET A 58 -14.88 9.39 -1.72
CA MET A 58 -16.00 10.32 -1.72
C MET A 58 -17.13 9.88 -2.64
N ALA A 59 -18.34 10.29 -2.29
CA ALA A 59 -19.56 10.09 -3.06
C ALA A 59 -20.42 11.36 -2.96
N GLY A 60 -20.64 12.05 -4.08
CA GLY A 60 -21.18 13.42 -4.06
C GLY A 60 -20.29 14.33 -3.21
N ASP A 61 -20.89 15.09 -2.30
CA ASP A 61 -20.19 16.01 -1.42
C ASP A 61 -19.69 15.37 -0.11
N LYS A 62 -19.86 14.05 0.04
CA LYS A 62 -19.49 13.33 1.26
C LYS A 62 -18.15 12.64 1.13
N PHE A 63 -17.20 13.04 1.96
CA PHE A 63 -15.98 12.29 2.23
C PHE A 63 -16.23 11.22 3.29
N HIS A 64 -15.84 9.99 2.99
CA HIS A 64 -15.99 8.86 3.89
C HIS A 64 -14.71 8.62 4.69
N ASN A 65 -14.86 8.13 5.92
CA ASN A 65 -13.77 7.62 6.76
C ASN A 65 -14.03 6.18 7.25
N ASP A 66 -15.02 5.51 6.65
CA ASP A 66 -15.30 4.14 7.00
C ASP A 66 -14.32 3.17 6.35
N MET A 67 -14.18 2.03 6.99
CA MET A 67 -13.33 0.92 6.59
C MET A 67 -14.23 -0.28 6.29
N TYR A 68 -14.00 -0.92 5.15
CA TYR A 68 -14.67 -2.15 4.75
C TYR A 68 -13.63 -3.23 4.48
N THR A 69 -14.04 -4.48 4.60
CA THR A 69 -13.19 -5.62 4.26
C THR A 69 -13.96 -6.69 3.49
N LEU A 70 -13.30 -7.34 2.54
CA LEU A 70 -13.76 -8.54 1.84
C LEU A 70 -12.85 -9.69 2.25
N ASP A 71 -13.40 -10.74 2.86
CA ASP A 71 -12.67 -12.02 2.98
C ASP A 71 -12.78 -12.75 1.63
N THR A 72 -11.63 -12.97 0.98
CA THR A 72 -11.58 -13.53 -0.38
C THR A 72 -11.84 -15.04 -0.41
N ARG A 73 -11.94 -15.72 0.74
CA ARG A 73 -12.36 -17.13 0.79
C ARG A 73 -13.86 -17.27 0.77
N SER A 74 -14.57 -16.41 1.49
CA SER A 74 -16.03 -16.45 1.59
C SER A 74 -16.73 -15.45 0.68
N MET A 75 -15.97 -14.58 -0.01
CA MET A 75 -16.46 -13.46 -0.82
C MET A 75 -17.51 -12.60 -0.08
N LYS A 76 -17.26 -12.36 1.21
CA LYS A 76 -18.18 -11.62 2.10
C LYS A 76 -17.61 -10.26 2.48
N TRP A 77 -18.38 -9.22 2.18
CA TRP A 77 -18.12 -7.85 2.61
C TRP A 77 -18.63 -7.58 4.03
N GLU A 78 -17.80 -6.92 4.82
CA GLU A 78 -18.14 -6.46 6.16
C GLU A 78 -17.65 -5.03 6.38
N LYS A 79 -18.45 -4.23 7.10
CA LYS A 79 -17.99 -2.94 7.61
C LYS A 79 -17.15 -3.19 8.85
N VAL A 80 -15.91 -2.72 8.86
CA VAL A 80 -14.98 -2.90 9.97
C VAL A 80 -15.34 -1.91 11.08
N GLN A 81 -15.54 -2.40 12.30
CA GLN A 81 -15.69 -1.55 13.47
C GLN A 81 -14.31 -1.02 13.89
N THR A 82 -13.96 0.17 13.42
CA THR A 82 -12.67 0.81 13.71
C THR A 82 -12.72 1.57 15.05
N LYS A 83 -11.55 1.71 15.68
CA LYS A 83 -11.36 2.45 16.94
C LYS A 83 -10.02 3.18 16.96
N GLY A 84 -9.82 4.05 17.95
CA GLY A 84 -8.59 4.83 18.11
C GLY A 84 -8.67 6.16 17.38
N ASP A 85 -7.54 6.61 16.82
CA ASP A 85 -7.42 7.90 16.14
C ASP A 85 -7.96 7.79 14.72
N ILE A 86 -9.29 7.69 14.58
CA ILE A 86 -9.95 7.46 13.30
C ILE A 86 -9.70 8.69 12.39
N PRO A 87 -9.18 8.50 11.17
CA PRO A 87 -9.01 9.60 10.22
C PRO A 87 -10.34 10.33 9.94
N PRO A 88 -10.30 11.64 9.62
CA PRO A 88 -11.47 12.32 9.06
C PRO A 88 -11.83 11.71 7.69
N GLY A 89 -12.99 12.08 7.15
CA GLY A 89 -13.36 11.69 5.79
C GLY A 89 -12.27 12.12 4.81
N VAL A 90 -11.85 11.24 3.90
CA VAL A 90 -10.70 11.52 3.02
C VAL A 90 -10.82 10.82 1.67
N ALA A 91 -10.49 11.52 0.58
CA ALA A 91 -10.31 10.95 -0.75
C ALA A 91 -8.93 11.26 -1.32
N ALA A 92 -8.52 10.59 -2.40
CA ALA A 92 -7.25 10.81 -3.11
C ALA A 92 -5.99 10.67 -2.22
N HIS A 93 -6.10 9.90 -1.12
CA HIS A 93 -4.96 9.51 -0.30
C HIS A 93 -4.28 8.28 -0.89
N SER A 94 -3.04 8.02 -0.50
CA SER A 94 -2.32 6.80 -0.85
C SER A 94 -2.22 5.84 0.32
N THR A 95 -1.95 4.58 0.02
CA THR A 95 -1.79 3.54 1.03
C THR A 95 -0.58 2.65 0.74
N VAL A 96 -0.01 2.08 1.80
CA VAL A 96 0.86 0.89 1.71
C VAL A 96 0.51 -0.11 2.80
N VAL A 97 0.97 -1.35 2.62
CA VAL A 97 0.87 -2.42 3.61
C VAL A 97 2.26 -2.81 4.08
N LEU A 98 2.45 -2.91 5.39
CA LEU A 98 3.64 -3.47 6.01
C LEU A 98 3.24 -4.37 7.18
N GLY A 99 3.50 -5.67 7.03
CA GLY A 99 3.03 -6.69 7.97
C GLY A 99 1.50 -6.69 8.08
N LYS A 100 0.99 -6.50 9.31
CA LYS A 100 -0.45 -6.44 9.59
C LYS A 100 -0.99 -5.02 9.67
N ASN A 101 -0.21 -4.04 9.20
CA ASN A 101 -0.55 -2.63 9.28
C ASN A 101 -0.78 -2.05 7.89
N ILE A 102 -1.84 -1.27 7.76
CA ILE A 102 -2.15 -0.45 6.59
C ILE A 102 -1.79 0.99 6.98
N TYR A 103 -0.97 1.64 6.17
CA TYR A 103 -0.57 3.03 6.37
C TYR A 103 -1.20 3.88 5.28
N ILE A 104 -1.82 4.99 5.67
CA ILE A 104 -2.38 5.98 4.75
C ILE A 104 -1.68 7.31 4.92
N PHE A 105 -1.53 8.06 3.83
CA PHE A 105 -0.92 9.38 3.83
C PHE A 105 -1.67 10.35 2.90
N GLY A 106 -1.78 11.60 3.36
CA GLY A 106 -2.32 12.72 2.61
C GLY A 106 -3.79 12.56 2.20
N GLY A 107 -4.11 13.00 0.99
CA GLY A 107 -5.48 13.08 0.49
C GLY A 107 -6.14 14.43 0.74
N THR A 108 -7.45 14.48 0.53
CA THR A 108 -8.24 15.72 0.61
C THR A 108 -9.63 15.48 1.23
N ALA A 109 -10.13 16.52 1.89
CA ALA A 109 -11.52 16.70 2.29
C ALA A 109 -11.90 18.20 2.25
N ASP A 110 -11.06 19.02 2.86
CA ASP A 110 -11.13 20.49 2.93
C ASP A 110 -9.85 21.16 2.40
N GLY A 111 -9.02 20.38 1.69
CA GLY A 111 -7.70 20.76 1.23
C GLY A 111 -6.74 19.57 1.25
N ALA A 112 -5.60 19.71 0.58
CA ALA A 112 -4.56 18.70 0.61
C ALA A 112 -4.02 18.53 2.04
N SER A 113 -3.70 17.29 2.42
CA SER A 113 -3.15 16.95 3.75
C SER A 113 -1.79 16.27 3.64
N ASN A 114 -1.00 16.32 4.71
CA ASN A 114 0.19 15.50 4.94
C ASN A 114 0.05 14.61 6.20
N SER A 115 -1.17 14.41 6.67
CA SER A 115 -1.43 13.54 7.82
C SER A 115 -1.16 12.08 7.47
N MET A 116 -0.58 11.35 8.43
CA MET A 116 -0.33 9.92 8.30
C MET A 116 -1.02 9.14 9.41
N TYR A 117 -1.70 8.06 9.03
CA TYR A 117 -2.35 7.17 9.98
C TYR A 117 -1.94 5.74 9.72
N ARG A 118 -1.89 4.94 10.79
CA ARG A 118 -1.65 3.50 10.75
C ARG A 118 -2.86 2.76 11.28
N PHE A 119 -3.43 1.88 10.48
CA PHE A 119 -4.43 0.91 10.89
C PHE A 119 -3.80 -0.45 11.14
N ASN A 120 -3.96 -0.97 12.36
CA ASN A 120 -3.62 -2.35 12.65
C ASN A 120 -4.83 -3.27 12.38
N THR A 121 -4.67 -4.23 11.47
CA THR A 121 -5.75 -5.10 10.99
C THR A 121 -6.24 -6.13 12.01
N GLU A 122 -5.41 -6.51 12.99
CA GLU A 122 -5.82 -7.45 14.05
C GLU A 122 -6.60 -6.75 15.16
N LYS A 123 -6.12 -5.56 15.55
CA LYS A 123 -6.71 -4.78 16.63
C LYS A 123 -7.86 -3.91 16.13
N CYS A 124 -8.07 -3.82 14.82
CA CYS A 124 -8.99 -2.90 14.15
C CYS A 124 -8.84 -1.45 14.66
N ARG A 125 -7.59 -1.01 14.86
CA ARG A 125 -7.28 0.26 15.54
C ARG A 125 -6.43 1.17 14.68
N TRP A 126 -6.86 2.42 14.55
CA TRP A 126 -6.10 3.52 13.99
C TRP A 126 -5.22 4.19 15.04
N ILE A 127 -4.05 4.64 14.61
CA ILE A 127 -3.13 5.49 15.35
C ILE A 127 -2.71 6.62 14.43
N PHE A 128 -2.81 7.86 14.92
CA PHE A 128 -2.25 9.03 14.24
C PHE A 128 -0.74 9.04 14.43
N MET A 129 0.00 9.04 13.33
CA MET A 129 1.45 8.96 13.37
C MET A 129 2.03 10.37 13.52
N LYS A 130 2.90 10.55 14.51
CA LYS A 130 3.67 11.78 14.71
C LYS A 130 5.12 11.52 14.32
N PHE A 131 5.71 12.47 13.61
CA PHE A 131 7.10 12.40 13.17
C PHE A 131 7.89 13.58 13.73
N GLU A 132 9.19 13.38 13.89
CA GLU A 132 10.15 14.44 14.17
C GLU A 132 10.72 14.97 12.85
N GLY A 133 11.02 16.27 12.79
CA GLY A 133 11.57 16.93 11.61
C GLY A 133 10.52 17.47 10.63
N ASP A 134 10.98 17.83 9.44
CA ASP A 134 10.12 18.42 8.41
C ASP A 134 9.21 17.35 7.80
N MET A 135 7.91 17.55 7.97
CA MET A 135 6.91 16.71 7.32
C MET A 135 6.88 17.00 5.81
N PRO A 136 6.61 15.98 4.97
CA PRO A 136 6.38 16.23 3.56
C PRO A 136 5.24 17.24 3.35
N PRO A 137 5.28 18.08 2.31
CA PRO A 137 4.19 18.97 1.97
C PRO A 137 2.87 18.23 1.76
N ASN A 138 1.77 18.92 2.05
CA ASN A 138 0.40 18.48 1.81
C ASN A 138 0.23 18.00 0.36
N ARG A 139 -0.39 16.83 0.18
CA ARG A 139 -0.56 16.22 -1.15
C ARG A 139 -1.77 15.29 -1.21
N LEU A 140 -2.32 15.19 -2.41
CA LEU A 140 -3.33 14.21 -2.83
C LEU A 140 -2.93 13.66 -4.22
N ASP A 141 -3.61 12.63 -4.70
CA ASP A 141 -3.37 12.02 -6.02
C ASP A 141 -1.91 11.59 -6.25
N HIS A 142 -1.26 11.13 -5.19
CA HIS A 142 0.13 10.66 -5.20
C HIS A 142 0.18 9.13 -5.16
N SER A 143 1.38 8.55 -4.97
CA SER A 143 1.55 7.12 -4.78
C SER A 143 2.55 6.83 -3.67
N MET A 144 2.43 5.65 -3.06
CA MET A 144 3.34 5.21 -2.00
C MET A 144 3.79 3.78 -2.28
N CYS A 145 5.02 3.46 -1.92
CA CYS A 145 5.55 2.10 -1.96
C CYS A 145 6.48 1.85 -0.77
N VAL A 146 6.60 0.59 -0.36
CA VAL A 146 7.53 0.18 0.69
C VAL A 146 8.80 -0.34 0.03
N LEU A 147 9.94 0.20 0.42
CA LEU A 147 11.25 -0.27 -0.02
C LEU A 147 12.03 -0.79 1.20
N PRO A 148 12.32 -2.10 1.26
CA PRO A 148 13.26 -2.62 2.25
C PRO A 148 14.64 -2.01 1.97
N TRP A 149 15.19 -1.25 2.93
CA TRP A 149 16.50 -0.63 2.79
C TRP A 149 17.46 -1.15 3.86
N LYS A 150 18.61 -1.68 3.40
CA LYS A 150 19.74 -1.96 4.29
C LYS A 150 20.56 -0.70 4.42
N VAL A 151 20.59 -0.11 5.62
CA VAL A 151 21.57 0.93 5.91
C VAL A 151 22.94 0.27 5.96
N CYS A 152 23.69 0.35 4.86
CA CYS A 152 25.11 0.05 4.89
C CYS A 152 25.80 1.15 5.70
N GLY A 153 26.14 0.85 6.96
CA GLY A 153 27.02 1.72 7.73
C GLY A 153 28.30 1.96 6.93
N ARG A 154 28.60 3.23 6.63
CA ARG A 154 29.93 3.63 6.16
C ARG A 154 30.88 3.44 7.35
N GLY A 155 31.37 2.22 7.53
CA GLY A 155 32.55 1.98 8.32
C GLY A 155 33.76 2.46 7.52
N MET A 156 34.29 3.63 7.86
CA MET A 156 35.74 3.81 7.72
C MET A 156 36.39 2.95 8.81
N GLU A 157 36.63 1.68 8.49
CA GLU A 157 37.51 0.83 9.30
C GLU A 157 38.95 1.20 8.98
N MET A 158 39.60 1.91 9.90
CA MET A 158 41.05 1.93 10.04
C MET A 158 41.39 1.14 11.31
N GLY A 159 42.02 -0.03 11.14
CA GLY A 159 42.67 -0.76 12.22
C GLY A 159 41.86 -1.90 12.83
N GLY A 160 42.45 -3.11 12.83
CA GLY A 160 41.76 -4.38 13.09
C GLY A 160 41.49 -4.71 14.56
N GLY A 161 40.61 -5.70 14.75
CA GLY A 161 40.30 -6.32 16.05
C GLY A 161 38.86 -6.81 16.13
N GLN A 162 38.68 -8.14 15.99
CA GLN A 162 37.55 -9.01 16.38
C GLN A 162 36.10 -8.51 16.24
N GLN A 163 35.31 -9.26 15.46
CA GLN A 163 33.85 -9.11 15.31
C GLN A 163 33.11 -9.06 16.65
N PRO A 164 31.93 -8.42 16.63
CA PRO A 164 30.73 -9.15 16.99
C PRO A 164 29.72 -9.16 15.84
N HIS A 165 29.09 -10.31 15.64
CA HIS A 165 27.89 -10.48 14.84
C HIS A 165 26.84 -9.42 15.24
N SER A 166 26.60 -8.44 14.37
CA SER A 166 25.34 -7.68 14.38
C SER A 166 24.67 -7.90 13.03
N LEU A 167 23.58 -8.66 13.05
CA LEU A 167 22.61 -8.69 11.97
C LEU A 167 22.14 -7.25 11.80
N ARG A 168 22.62 -6.55 10.76
CA ARG A 168 22.23 -5.17 10.47
C ARG A 168 20.72 -5.12 10.30
N ASP A 169 20.05 -4.38 11.19
CA ASP A 169 18.60 -4.20 11.18
C ASP A 169 18.12 -3.75 9.80
N ASN A 170 17.36 -4.63 9.15
CA ASN A 170 16.73 -4.34 7.89
C ASN A 170 15.49 -3.48 8.19
N LYS A 171 15.67 -2.17 8.32
CA LYS A 171 14.55 -1.25 8.62
C LYS A 171 13.72 -1.01 7.35
N PRO A 172 12.41 -1.27 7.36
CA PRO A 172 11.57 -0.95 6.22
C PRO A 172 11.48 0.58 6.04
N GLY A 173 11.86 1.08 4.87
CA GLY A 173 11.64 2.47 4.47
C GLY A 173 10.32 2.62 3.71
N LEU A 174 9.64 3.75 3.90
CA LEU A 174 8.45 4.12 3.15
C LEU A 174 8.82 5.21 2.14
N CYS A 175 8.63 4.95 0.86
CA CYS A 175 8.81 5.93 -0.20
C CYS A 175 7.44 6.47 -0.62
N ILE A 176 7.33 7.80 -0.68
CA ILE A 176 6.16 8.55 -1.13
C ILE A 176 6.55 9.18 -2.46
N TRP A 177 6.08 8.60 -3.56
CA TRP A 177 6.37 9.11 -4.89
C TRP A 177 5.30 10.10 -5.35
N ARG A 178 5.73 11.22 -5.89
CA ARG A 178 4.88 12.10 -6.70
C ARG A 178 5.36 12.01 -8.15
N ASN A 179 4.43 12.03 -9.10
CA ASN A 179 4.76 12.33 -10.49
C ASN A 179 5.23 13.79 -10.59
N GLY A 180 6.50 14.01 -10.26
CA GLY A 180 7.30 15.19 -10.59
C GLY A 180 8.27 14.86 -11.72
N HIS A 181 8.89 15.89 -12.30
CA HIS A 181 9.77 15.80 -13.46
C HIS A 181 10.77 14.62 -13.42
N PRO A 182 11.08 13.99 -14.57
CA PRO A 182 11.93 12.82 -14.62
C PRO A 182 13.31 13.07 -13.97
N GLY A 183 13.71 12.16 -13.08
CA GLY A 183 15.10 12.02 -12.63
C GLY A 183 15.46 12.60 -11.25
N VAL A 184 14.52 13.19 -10.50
CA VAL A 184 14.82 13.75 -9.17
C VAL A 184 13.92 13.12 -8.10
N ILE A 185 14.52 12.31 -7.21
CA ILE A 185 13.91 11.98 -5.93
C ILE A 185 14.07 13.22 -5.05
N HIS A 186 13.00 13.98 -4.89
CA HIS A 186 13.02 15.12 -3.99
C HIS A 186 13.06 14.62 -2.52
N ASN A 187 13.69 15.38 -1.62
CA ASN A 187 13.83 15.01 -0.20
C ASN A 187 12.48 14.89 0.54
N ASP A 188 11.37 15.28 -0.08
CA ASP A 188 10.00 15.12 0.42
C ASP A 188 9.37 13.75 0.04
N CYS A 189 10.16 12.83 -0.53
CA CYS A 189 9.69 11.54 -1.05
C CYS A 189 10.05 10.32 -0.20
N VAL A 190 10.78 10.43 0.92
CA VAL A 190 11.16 9.26 1.72
C VAL A 190 10.90 9.51 3.21
N VAL A 191 10.06 8.67 3.80
CA VAL A 191 9.81 8.62 5.25
C VAL A 191 10.33 7.28 5.77
N THR A 192 11.19 7.30 6.79
CA THR A 192 11.57 6.05 7.46
C THR A 192 10.56 5.76 8.56
N VAL A 193 9.80 4.67 8.43
CA VAL A 193 8.97 4.18 9.53
C VAL A 193 9.82 3.20 10.32
N VAL A 194 10.40 3.66 11.42
CA VAL A 194 11.08 2.77 12.37
C VAL A 194 9.98 2.02 13.14
N THR A 195 9.93 0.70 12.98
CA THR A 195 8.99 -0.20 13.66
C THR A 195 9.53 -0.65 15.00
#